data_AF-A0A969EEK2-F1
#
_entry.id   AF-A0A969EEK2-F1
#
_cell.length_a   1.000
_cell.length_b   1.000
_cell.length_c   1.000
_cell.angle_alpha   90.00
_cell.angle_beta   90.00
_cell.angle_gamma   90.00
#
_symmetry.space_group_name_H-M   'P 1'
#
loop_
_entity.id
_entity.type
_entity.pdbx_description
1 polymer ?
#
loop_
_entity_poly.entity_id
_entity_poly.type
_entity_poly.pdbx_seq_one_letter_code
_entity_poly.pdbx_strand_id
1 'polypeptide(L)'
;MSDKRSVVRTWSQAKSQDGAESVTAYYPVFTTGDRSRQSWMWVRREPNKPLAARTHEYHRGQPGDSLLQKLQLLYVSLGEEEAGLSTVAVAGRARAAFDVERVTKAFYRDFDTHRKAFLKFIEGIAE
;
A
#
# COMPACT_ATOMS: atom_id res chain seq x y z
N MET A 1 22.20 -11.23 -9.60
CA MET A 1 20.88 -10.84 -9.03
C MET A 1 21.05 -9.50 -8.35
N SER A 2 20.42 -8.44 -8.86
CA SER A 2 20.53 -7.11 -8.26
C SER A 2 19.72 -7.06 -6.96
N ASP A 3 20.33 -6.57 -5.88
CA ASP A 3 19.67 -6.39 -4.58
C ASP A 3 18.49 -5.40 -4.71
N LYS A 4 17.28 -5.82 -4.33
CA LYS A 4 16.06 -4.98 -4.36
C LYS A 4 16.27 -3.66 -3.62
N ARG A 5 17.05 -3.65 -2.53
CA ARG A 5 17.40 -2.43 -1.79
C ARG A 5 18.43 -1.56 -2.51
N SER A 6 19.28 -2.16 -3.35
CA SER A 6 20.26 -1.43 -4.18
C SER A 6 19.53 -0.70 -5.30
N VAL A 7 18.64 -1.38 -6.03
CA VAL A 7 17.83 -0.76 -7.10
C VAL A 7 17.02 0.42 -6.55
N VAL A 8 16.26 0.23 -5.47
CA VAL A 8 15.45 1.31 -4.88
C VAL A 8 16.33 2.49 -4.41
N ARG A 9 17.54 2.24 -3.89
CA ARG A 9 18.49 3.30 -3.49
C ARG A 9 19.06 4.05 -4.69
N THR A 10 19.42 3.36 -5.77
CA THR A 10 19.97 3.97 -6.98
C THR A 10 18.95 4.90 -7.65
N TRP A 11 17.69 4.48 -7.72
CA TRP A 11 16.61 5.33 -8.22
C TRP A 11 16.30 6.52 -7.27
N SER A 12 16.48 6.35 -5.96
CA SER A 12 16.30 7.42 -4.98
C SER A 12 17.37 8.52 -5.08
N GLN A 13 18.62 8.19 -5.40
CA GLN A 13 19.69 9.18 -5.55
C GLN A 13 19.54 10.01 -6.84
N ALA A 14 19.15 9.37 -7.96
CA ALA A 14 19.04 10.03 -9.26
C ALA A 14 17.95 11.13 -9.31
N LYS A 15 16.97 11.12 -8.41
CA LYS A 15 15.86 12.09 -8.36
C LYS A 15 15.96 13.12 -7.23
N SER A 16 17.08 13.14 -6.50
CA SER A 16 17.30 14.12 -5.42
C SER A 16 17.71 15.52 -5.92
N GLN A 17 17.89 15.72 -7.23
CA GLN A 17 18.30 17.00 -7.82
C GLN A 17 17.13 17.95 -8.14
N ASP A 18 15.88 17.48 -8.17
CA ASP A 18 14.71 18.35 -8.44
C ASP A 18 14.09 18.84 -7.13
N GLY A 19 14.30 20.12 -6.81
CA GLY A 19 13.95 20.78 -5.55
C GLY A 19 12.46 21.07 -5.30
N ALA A 20 11.54 20.19 -5.70
CA ALA A 20 10.11 20.34 -5.39
C ALA A 20 9.73 19.55 -4.13
N GLU A 21 9.10 20.20 -3.15
CA GLU A 21 8.50 19.63 -1.94
C GLU A 21 7.27 18.77 -2.32
N SER A 22 7.50 17.69 -3.05
CA SER A 22 6.47 16.89 -3.70
C SER A 22 6.39 15.49 -3.08
N VAL A 23 5.17 15.01 -2.88
CA VAL A 23 4.93 13.61 -2.51
C VAL A 23 4.97 12.79 -3.80
N THR A 24 5.97 11.92 -3.94
CA THR A 24 6.08 11.03 -5.11
C THR A 24 5.85 9.58 -4.72
N ALA A 25 5.09 8.86 -5.55
CA ALA A 25 4.79 7.45 -5.37
C ALA A 25 5.14 6.65 -6.63
N TYR A 26 5.68 5.44 -6.45
CA TYR A 26 6.08 4.54 -7.54
C TYR A 26 5.65 3.09 -7.28
N TYR A 27 5.48 2.33 -8.36
CA TYR A 27 5.00 0.94 -8.39
C TYR A 27 5.91 -0.04 -9.14
N PRO A 28 7.13 -0.32 -8.66
CA PRO A 28 7.96 -1.32 -9.31
C PRO A 28 7.45 -2.73 -9.05
N VAL A 29 7.41 -3.53 -10.12
CA VAL A 29 7.11 -4.97 -10.09
C VAL A 29 8.36 -5.72 -10.52
N PHE A 30 8.87 -6.58 -9.63
CA PHE A 30 10.02 -7.43 -9.94
C PHE A 30 9.55 -8.86 -10.13
N THR A 31 10.04 -9.54 -11.17
CA THR A 31 9.68 -10.93 -11.47
C THR A 31 10.95 -11.77 -11.59
N THR A 32 10.94 -13.00 -11.06
CA THR A 32 12.06 -13.94 -11.23
C THR A 32 12.15 -14.42 -12.68
N GLY A 33 13.33 -14.89 -13.12
CA GLY A 33 13.54 -15.31 -14.51
C GLY A 33 12.61 -16.44 -14.97
N ASP A 34 12.26 -17.33 -14.05
CA ASP A 34 11.28 -18.42 -14.24
C ASP A 34 9.82 -17.98 -14.12
N ARG A 35 9.57 -16.69 -13.82
CA ARG A 35 8.25 -16.08 -13.56
C ARG A 35 7.45 -16.76 -12.45
N SER A 36 8.12 -17.51 -11.57
CA SER A 36 7.46 -18.19 -10.46
C SER A 36 7.16 -17.26 -9.29
N ARG A 37 7.84 -16.11 -9.20
CA ARG A 37 7.68 -15.15 -8.10
C ARG A 37 7.65 -13.72 -8.60
N GLN A 38 6.82 -12.91 -7.97
CA GLN A 38 6.69 -11.48 -8.20
C GLN A 38 6.75 -10.72 -6.88
N SER A 39 7.35 -9.54 -6.90
CA SER A 39 7.42 -8.61 -5.78
C SER A 39 6.84 -7.28 -6.22
N TRP A 40 5.66 -6.98 -5.70
CA TRP A 40 4.89 -5.77 -5.97
C TRP A 40 5.20 -4.76 -4.89
N MET A 41 5.88 -3.68 -5.26
CA MET A 41 6.32 -2.68 -4.30
C MET A 41 5.55 -1.38 -4.49
N TRP A 42 5.20 -0.74 -3.38
CA TRP A 42 4.75 0.64 -3.34
C TRP A 42 5.77 1.46 -2.56
N VAL A 43 6.41 2.41 -3.25
CA VAL A 43 7.44 3.27 -2.67
C VAL A 43 6.90 4.70 -2.62
N ARG A 44 6.88 5.30 -1.43
CA ARG A 44 6.40 6.65 -1.19
C ARG A 44 7.49 7.51 -0.56
N ARG A 45 7.68 8.69 -1.12
CA ARG A 45 8.54 9.74 -0.58
C ARG A 45 7.67 10.89 -0.11
N GLU A 46 7.91 11.34 1.11
CA GLU A 46 7.32 12.55 1.68
C GLU A 46 8.45 13.46 2.16
N PRO A 47 8.30 14.78 2.05
CA PRO A 47 9.19 15.74 2.70
C PRO A 47 9.35 15.39 4.18
N ASN A 48 10.58 15.47 4.69
CA ASN A 48 10.90 15.27 6.10
C ASN A 48 10.52 13.88 6.69
N LYS A 49 10.26 12.86 5.86
CA LYS A 49 10.03 11.49 6.32
C LYS A 49 10.99 10.50 5.64
N PRO A 50 11.39 9.42 6.35
CA PRO A 50 12.12 8.32 5.74
C PRO A 50 11.36 7.73 4.57
N LEU A 51 12.09 7.19 3.59
CA LEU A 51 11.51 6.48 2.45
C LEU A 51 10.63 5.32 2.94
N ALA A 52 9.35 5.36 2.62
CA ALA A 52 8.41 4.30 2.98
C ALA A 52 8.25 3.33 1.80
N ALA A 53 8.73 2.11 1.96
CA ALA A 53 8.48 1.02 1.02
C ALA A 53 7.53 -0.01 1.64
N ARG A 54 6.54 -0.46 0.88
CA ARG A 54 5.66 -1.59 1.19
C ARG A 54 5.78 -2.60 0.08
N THR A 55 5.79 -3.89 0.43
CA THR A 55 5.95 -4.97 -0.54
C THR A 55 4.85 -5.99 -0.37
N HIS A 56 4.33 -6.50 -1.47
CA HIS A 56 3.50 -7.69 -1.53
C HIS A 56 4.20 -8.72 -2.42
N GLU A 57 4.51 -9.87 -1.86
CA GLU A 57 5.10 -10.98 -2.62
C GLU A 57 3.98 -11.87 -3.14
N TYR A 58 4.14 -12.33 -4.38
CA TYR A 58 3.24 -13.28 -5.03
C TYR A 58 4.08 -14.43 -5.59
N HIS A 59 3.64 -15.67 -5.37
CA HIS A 59 4.22 -16.84 -6.02
C HIS A 59 3.19 -17.60 -6.84
N ARG A 60 3.61 -18.11 -7.99
CA ARG A 60 2.79 -18.95 -8.86
C ARG A 60 2.41 -20.21 -8.09
N GLY A 61 1.10 -20.47 -7.99
CA GLY A 61 0.54 -21.56 -7.20
C GLY A 61 -0.11 -21.10 -5.89
N GLN A 62 0.09 -19.84 -5.46
CA GLN A 62 -0.67 -19.25 -4.35
C GLN A 62 -2.05 -18.74 -4.84
N PRO A 63 -3.07 -18.70 -3.97
CA PRO A 63 -4.30 -17.97 -4.26
C PRO A 63 -4.03 -16.50 -4.59
N GLY A 64 -4.53 -16.03 -5.74
CA GLY A 64 -4.26 -14.68 -6.25
C GLY A 64 -5.08 -13.57 -5.59
N ASP A 65 -6.07 -13.92 -4.76
CA ASP A 65 -7.10 -13.02 -4.25
C ASP A 65 -6.53 -11.80 -3.51
N SER A 66 -5.51 -12.01 -2.67
CA SER A 66 -4.89 -10.91 -1.92
C SER A 66 -4.20 -9.89 -2.83
N LEU A 67 -3.55 -10.36 -3.90
CA LEU A 67 -2.96 -9.47 -4.90
C LEU A 67 -4.07 -8.81 -5.73
N LEU A 68 -5.08 -9.58 -6.15
CA LEU A 68 -6.19 -9.10 -6.95
C LEU A 68 -6.97 -7.97 -6.25
N GLN A 69 -7.27 -8.11 -4.95
CA GLN A 69 -7.92 -7.07 -4.16
C GLN A 69 -7.15 -5.76 -4.17
N LYS A 70 -5.80 -5.82 -4.10
CA LYS A 70 -4.96 -4.62 -4.18
C LYS A 70 -4.99 -4.00 -5.58
N LEU A 71 -4.95 -4.83 -6.62
CA LEU A 71 -4.99 -4.37 -8.01
C LEU A 71 -6.35 -3.77 -8.37
N GLN A 72 -7.45 -4.29 -7.83
CA GLN A 72 -8.79 -3.73 -8.01
C GLN A 72 -8.88 -2.29 -7.48
N LEU A 73 -8.25 -2.00 -6.33
CA LEU A 73 -8.19 -0.64 -5.79
C LEU A 73 -7.31 0.30 -6.63
N LEU A 74 -6.32 -0.24 -7.32
CA LEU A 74 -5.43 0.52 -8.21
C LEU A 74 -5.96 0.63 -9.64
N TYR A 75 -7.02 -0.10 -9.97
CA TYR A 75 -7.57 -0.11 -11.31
C TYR A 75 -8.05 1.29 -11.67
N VAL A 76 -7.63 1.74 -12.85
CA VAL A 76 -8.07 2.97 -13.48
C VAL A 76 -8.68 2.54 -14.80
N SER A 77 -9.96 2.86 -14.97
CA SER A 77 -10.63 2.65 -16.26
C SER A 77 -10.25 3.76 -17.24
N LEU A 78 -10.39 3.49 -18.54
CA LEU A 78 -10.13 4.49 -19.57
C LEU A 78 -11.00 5.75 -19.39
N GLY A 79 -12.30 5.58 -19.09
CA GLY A 79 -13.18 6.72 -18.84
C GLY A 79 -12.80 7.54 -17.60
N GLU A 80 -12.19 6.92 -16.59
CA GLU A 80 -11.65 7.63 -15.44
C GLU A 80 -10.40 8.44 -15.79
N GLU A 81 -9.53 7.88 -16.63
CA GLU A 81 -8.36 8.59 -17.17
C GLU A 81 -8.80 9.82 -17.98
N GLU A 82 -9.74 9.64 -18.89
CA GLU A 82 -10.30 10.70 -19.75
C GLU A 82 -11.00 11.81 -18.95
N ALA A 83 -11.62 11.48 -17.82
CA ALA A 83 -12.28 12.44 -16.94
C ALA A 83 -11.32 13.35 -16.13
N GLY A 84 -10.00 13.16 -16.27
CA GLY A 84 -8.99 13.96 -15.56
C GLY A 84 -8.60 13.36 -14.23
N LEU A 85 -7.99 12.17 -14.29
CA LEU A 85 -7.50 11.44 -13.12
C LEU A 85 -6.51 12.28 -12.28
N SER A 86 -6.83 12.46 -10.99
CA SER A 86 -5.94 13.16 -10.05
C SER A 86 -4.84 12.22 -9.53
N THR A 87 -3.59 12.67 -9.62
CA THR A 87 -2.44 11.99 -8.99
C THR A 87 -2.61 11.83 -7.48
N VAL A 88 -3.30 12.76 -6.82
CA VAL A 88 -3.63 12.68 -5.38
C VAL A 88 -4.63 11.55 -5.11
N ALA A 89 -5.65 11.41 -5.96
CA ALA A 89 -6.64 10.34 -5.83
C ALA A 89 -5.99 8.95 -6.02
N VAL A 90 -5.13 8.81 -7.04
CA VAL A 90 -4.37 7.58 -7.27
C VAL A 90 -3.44 7.27 -6.09
N ALA A 91 -2.76 8.28 -5.55
CA ALA A 91 -1.93 8.12 -4.35
C ALA A 91 -2.74 7.74 -3.09
N GLY A 92 -4.00 8.15 -2.99
CA GLY A 92 -4.93 7.72 -1.95
C GLY A 92 -5.32 6.25 -2.08
N ARG A 93 -5.71 5.81 -3.28
CA ARG A 93 -6.02 4.40 -3.60
C ARG A 93 -4.82 3.50 -3.32
N ALA A 94 -3.65 3.96 -3.74
CA ALA A 94 -2.36 3.37 -3.47
C ALA A 94 -2.12 3.09 -2.00
N ARG A 95 -2.38 4.10 -1.18
CA ARG A 95 -2.28 3.97 0.27
C ARG A 95 -3.28 2.96 0.81
N ALA A 96 -4.53 2.99 0.36
CA ALA A 96 -5.54 2.05 0.81
C ALA A 96 -5.17 0.59 0.48
N ALA A 97 -4.62 0.35 -0.72
CA ALA A 97 -4.25 -0.99 -1.17
C ALA A 97 -3.02 -1.59 -0.45
N PHE A 98 -2.03 -0.78 -0.08
CA PHE A 98 -0.75 -1.27 0.47
C PHE A 98 -0.53 -0.99 1.96
N ASP A 99 -1.28 -0.07 2.58
CA ASP A 99 -1.18 0.27 4.00
C ASP A 99 -2.16 -0.56 4.87
N VAL A 100 -2.37 -1.84 4.50
CA VAL A 100 -3.33 -2.75 5.15
C VAL A 100 -2.99 -2.96 6.63
N GLU A 101 -1.71 -3.05 6.99
CA GLU A 101 -1.32 -3.19 8.40
C GLU A 101 -1.80 -2.03 9.28
N ARG A 102 -1.79 -0.80 8.77
CA ARG A 102 -2.30 0.36 9.52
C ARG A 102 -3.82 0.29 9.65
N VAL A 103 -4.50 -0.13 8.59
CA VAL A 103 -5.97 -0.30 8.60
C VAL A 103 -6.37 -1.38 9.59
N THR A 104 -5.70 -2.54 9.57
CA THR A 104 -5.98 -3.65 10.51
C THR A 104 -5.70 -3.24 11.95
N LYS A 105 -4.59 -2.54 12.24
CA LYS A 105 -4.30 -2.04 13.60
C LYS A 105 -5.29 -0.98 14.07
N ALA A 106 -5.68 -0.04 13.20
CA ALA A 106 -6.69 0.95 13.50
C ALA A 106 -8.04 0.29 13.76
N PHE A 107 -8.44 -0.65 12.90
CA PHE A 107 -9.65 -1.44 13.07
C PHE A 107 -9.67 -2.18 14.41
N TYR A 108 -8.61 -2.92 14.76
CA TYR A 108 -8.57 -3.62 16.06
C TYR A 108 -8.62 -2.67 17.25
N ARG A 109 -7.93 -1.52 17.18
CA ARG A 109 -7.97 -0.50 18.23
C ARG A 109 -9.38 0.09 18.38
N ASP A 110 -9.99 0.46 17.27
CA ASP A 110 -11.30 1.13 17.26
C ASP A 110 -12.40 0.11 17.63
N PHE A 111 -12.28 -1.14 17.18
CA PHE A 111 -13.11 -2.26 17.59
C PHE A 111 -12.97 -2.55 19.09
N ASP A 112 -11.76 -2.58 19.65
CA ASP A 112 -11.56 -2.76 21.10
C ASP A 112 -12.18 -1.62 21.92
N THR A 113 -12.11 -0.39 21.41
CA THR A 113 -12.75 0.77 22.02
C THR A 113 -14.26 0.60 22.06
N HIS A 114 -14.88 0.26 20.92
CA HIS A 114 -16.32 0.01 20.86
C HIS A 114 -16.73 -1.21 21.69
N ARG A 115 -15.94 -2.29 21.69
CA ARG A 115 -16.17 -3.49 22.52
C ARG A 115 -16.16 -3.17 24.01
N LYS A 116 -15.18 -2.37 24.48
CA LYS A 116 -15.11 -1.93 25.88
C LYS A 116 -16.27 -1.02 26.25
N ALA A 117 -16.67 -0.11 25.35
CA ALA A 117 -17.86 0.70 25.55
C ALA A 117 -19.11 -0.19 25.64
N PHE A 118 -19.28 -1.13 24.71
CA PHE A 118 -20.38 -2.08 24.66
C PHE A 118 -20.47 -2.94 25.94
N LEU A 119 -19.34 -3.45 26.44
CA LEU A 119 -19.29 -4.22 27.70
C LEU A 119 -19.82 -3.43 28.91
N LYS A 120 -19.64 -2.11 28.95
CA LYS A 120 -20.20 -1.27 30.03
C LYS A 120 -21.73 -1.15 29.95
N PHE A 121 -22.33 -1.41 28.79
CA PHE A 121 -23.79 -1.47 28.63
C PHE A 121 -24.38 -2.85 28.98
N ILE A 122 -23.55 -3.86 29.24
CA ILE A 122 -23.99 -5.22 29.60
C ILE A 122 -24.09 -5.40 31.13
N GLU A 123 -23.89 -4.36 31.94
CA GLU A 123 -24.31 -4.38 33.35
C GLU A 123 -25.85 -4.43 33.43
N GLY A 124 -26.38 -5.64 33.45
CA GLY A 124 -27.82 -5.90 33.53
C GLY A 124 -28.29 -7.26 32.99
N ILE A 125 -27.43 -8.04 32.32
CA ILE A 125 -27.78 -9.43 31.95
C ILE A 125 -27.12 -10.40 32.96
N ALA A 126 -27.50 -10.24 34.23
CA ALA A 126 -27.34 -11.28 35.23
C ALA A 126 -28.73 -11.87 35.47
N GLU A 127 -28.85 -13.19 35.27
CA GLU A 127 -29.95 -13.99 35.86
C GLU A 127 -29.90 -13.91 37.39
#